data_AF-A0A1B9AFZ1-F1
#
_entry.id   AF-A0A1B9AFZ1-F1
#
_cell.length_a   1.000
_cell.length_b   1.000
_cell.length_c   1.000
_cell.angle_alpha   90.00
_cell.angle_beta   90.00
_cell.angle_gamma   90.00
#
_symmetry.space_group_name_H-M   'P 1'
#
loop_
_entity.id
_entity.type
_entity.pdbx_description
1 polymer ?
#
loop_
_entity_poly.entity_id
_entity_poly.type
_entity_poly.pdbx_seq_one_letter_code
_entity_poly.pdbx_strand_id
1 'polypeptide(L)'
;MKRYVLISCLGALVWLFATLFFVFFGERVLFSPGSASFFISLSLLISGTALLLWMITFLYSLFDQSKNAALTFGLIGTIVGLTFDAFSLANHHYVFPHLSDSKIIAFTVWMSFAYALYLIIPAVLNEWKKKAALI
;
A
#
# COMPACT_ATOMS: atom_id res chain seq x y z
N MET A 1 10.92 -2.47 21.39
CA MET A 1 9.46 -2.68 21.43
C MET A 1 8.67 -1.46 20.96
N LYS A 2 8.78 -0.27 21.58
CA LYS A 2 8.00 0.93 21.22
C LYS A 2 8.05 1.31 19.72
N ARG A 3 9.23 1.22 19.09
CA ARG A 3 9.41 1.52 17.66
C ARG A 3 8.61 0.59 16.75
N TYR A 4 8.68 -0.73 16.98
CA TYR A 4 7.98 -1.73 16.17
C TYR A 4 6.47 -1.58 16.30
N VAL A 5 5.96 -1.31 17.50
CA VAL A 5 4.53 -1.03 17.73
C VAL A 5 4.07 0.20 16.95
N LEU A 6 4.87 1.27 16.94
CA LEU A 6 4.56 2.48 16.18
C LEU A 6 4.53 2.22 14.67
N ILE A 7 5.52 1.49 14.15
CA ILE A 7 5.56 1.12 12.72
C ILE A 7 4.36 0.25 12.35
N SER A 8 4.01 -0.73 13.16
CA SER A 8 2.82 -1.56 12.94
C SER A 8 1.53 -0.74 12.94
N CYS A 9 1.41 0.23 13.85
CA CYS A 9 0.26 1.13 13.90
C CYS A 9 0.18 2.02 12.63
N LEU A 10 1.32 2.54 12.16
CA LEU A 10 1.36 3.29 10.90
C LEU A 10 1.01 2.42 9.68
N GLY A 11 1.51 1.19 9.63
CA GLY A 11 1.14 0.23 8.58
C GLY A 11 -0.36 -0.08 8.59
N ALA A 12 -0.94 -0.30 9.77
CA ALA A 12 -2.38 -0.49 9.94
C ALA A 12 -3.17 0.76 9.48
N LEU A 13 -2.66 1.95 9.75
CA LEU A 13 -3.28 3.20 9.33
C LEU A 13 -3.24 3.35 7.80
N VAL A 14 -2.09 3.08 7.16
CA VAL A 14 -1.98 3.09 5.68
C VAL A 14 -2.96 2.11 5.05
N TRP A 15 -3.05 0.89 5.59
CA TRP A 15 -4.05 -0.09 5.19
C TRP A 15 -5.48 0.45 5.35
N LEU A 16 -5.83 0.97 6.54
CA LEU A 16 -7.17 1.47 6.83
C LEU A 16 -7.60 2.56 5.85
N PHE A 17 -6.71 3.53 5.57
CA PHE A 17 -6.99 4.59 4.59
C PHE A 17 -7.20 4.04 3.19
N ALA A 18 -6.37 3.09 2.75
CA ALA A 18 -6.52 2.45 1.44
C ALA A 18 -7.83 1.66 1.37
N THR A 19 -8.16 0.85 2.38
CA THR A 19 -9.41 0.10 2.45
C THR A 19 -10.60 1.04 2.40
N LEU A 20 -10.64 2.09 3.24
CA LEU A 20 -11.74 3.07 3.24
C LEU A 20 -11.89 3.77 1.89
N PHE A 21 -10.78 4.09 1.21
CA PHE A 21 -10.84 4.63 -0.15
C PHE A 21 -11.59 3.68 -1.10
N PHE A 22 -11.33 2.36 -1.06
CA PHE A 22 -12.07 1.41 -1.88
C PHE A 22 -13.49 1.12 -1.37
N VAL A 23 -13.76 1.27 -0.08
CA VAL A 23 -15.13 1.20 0.46
C VAL A 23 -16.01 2.31 -0.14
N PHE A 24 -15.50 3.55 -0.18
CA PHE A 24 -16.28 4.70 -0.65
C PHE A 24 -16.22 4.92 -2.16
N PHE A 25 -15.06 4.69 -2.78
CA PHE A 25 -14.81 5.02 -4.19
C PHE A 25 -14.61 3.80 -5.07
N GLY A 26 -14.44 2.60 -4.50
CA GLY A 26 -14.10 1.38 -5.22
C GLY A 26 -15.07 1.07 -6.35
N GLU A 27 -16.36 1.35 -6.17
CA GLU A 27 -17.36 1.12 -7.23
C GLU A 27 -17.08 1.96 -8.48
N ARG A 28 -16.52 3.16 -8.33
CA ARG A 28 -16.24 4.11 -9.41
C ARG A 28 -14.84 3.96 -10.00
N VAL A 29 -13.88 3.52 -9.17
CA VAL A 29 -12.47 3.42 -9.57
C VAL A 29 -12.05 2.01 -9.95
N LEU A 30 -12.78 0.96 -9.53
CA LEU A 30 -12.51 -0.41 -9.94
C LEU A 30 -13.43 -0.82 -11.08
N PHE A 31 -12.82 -1.27 -12.18
CA PHE A 31 -13.52 -1.80 -13.34
C PHE A 31 -13.24 -3.30 -13.45
N SER A 32 -14.19 -4.04 -14.02
CA SER A 32 -14.04 -5.47 -14.25
C SER A 32 -12.85 -5.77 -15.17
N PRO A 33 -12.03 -6.79 -14.86
CA PRO A 33 -10.96 -7.25 -15.73
C PRO A 33 -11.46 -7.56 -17.15
N GLY A 34 -10.62 -7.29 -18.16
CA GLY A 34 -10.96 -7.50 -19.57
C GLY A 34 -11.56 -6.29 -20.28
N SER A 35 -11.80 -5.18 -19.58
CA SER A 35 -12.20 -3.90 -20.18
C SER A 35 -11.01 -2.95 -20.40
N ALA A 36 -11.11 -2.04 -21.38
CA ALA A 36 -10.10 -1.00 -21.55
C ALA A 36 -10.01 -0.07 -20.33
N SER A 37 -11.16 0.25 -19.71
CA SER A 37 -11.26 1.06 -18.49
C SER A 37 -10.53 0.44 -17.30
N PHE A 38 -10.47 -0.89 -17.21
CA PHE A 38 -9.68 -1.59 -16.19
C PHE A 38 -8.20 -1.23 -16.25
N PHE A 39 -7.57 -1.29 -17.42
CA PHE A 39 -6.16 -0.97 -17.55
C PHE A 39 -5.88 0.50 -17.24
N ILE A 40 -6.69 1.42 -17.75
CA ILE A 40 -6.54 2.86 -17.50
C ILE A 40 -6.65 3.14 -16.00
N SER A 41 -7.69 2.62 -15.35
CA SER A 41 -7.91 2.86 -13.93
C SER A 41 -6.84 2.19 -13.07
N LEU A 42 -6.44 0.96 -13.40
CA LEU A 42 -5.37 0.25 -12.70
C LEU A 42 -4.05 1.02 -12.80
N SER A 43 -3.68 1.53 -13.97
CA SER A 43 -2.48 2.36 -14.13
C SER A 43 -2.55 3.63 -13.29
N LEU A 44 -3.68 4.35 -13.28
CA LEU A 44 -3.86 5.54 -12.45
C LEU A 44 -3.75 5.22 -10.96
N LEU A 45 -4.38 4.13 -10.51
CA LEU A 45 -4.31 3.67 -9.14
C LEU A 45 -2.87 3.28 -8.74
N ILE A 46 -2.15 2.56 -9.59
CA ILE A 46 -0.74 2.19 -9.34
C ILE A 46 0.13 3.46 -9.24
N SER A 47 -0.01 4.40 -10.18
CA SER A 47 0.75 5.66 -10.16
C SER A 47 0.44 6.51 -8.92
N GLY A 48 -0.84 6.63 -8.55
CA GLY A 48 -1.27 7.32 -7.33
C GLY A 48 -0.71 6.67 -6.07
N THR A 49 -0.79 5.34 -5.97
CA THR A 49 -0.23 4.56 -4.87
C THR A 49 1.29 4.73 -4.78
N ALA A 50 2.01 4.67 -5.91
CA ALA A 50 3.46 4.86 -5.94
C ALA A 50 3.86 6.23 -5.39
N LEU A 51 3.19 7.30 -5.82
CA LEU A 51 3.45 8.67 -5.35
C LEU A 51 3.18 8.80 -3.85
N LEU A 52 2.04 8.28 -3.39
CA LEU A 52 1.64 8.36 -1.98
C LEU A 52 2.59 7.56 -1.08
N LEU A 53 2.96 6.33 -1.48
CA LEU A 53 3.93 5.51 -0.75
C LEU A 53 5.32 6.14 -0.73
N TRP A 54 5.76 6.74 -1.84
CA TRP A 54 7.01 7.50 -1.89
C TRP A 54 6.99 8.65 -0.88
N MET A 55 5.92 9.46 -0.88
CA MET A 55 5.76 10.57 0.05
C MET A 55 5.78 10.11 1.52
N ILE A 56 4.97 9.11 1.88
CA ILE A 56 4.90 8.59 3.25
C ILE A 56 6.24 7.99 3.69
N THR A 57 6.89 7.21 2.82
CA THR A 57 8.18 6.60 3.14
C THR A 57 9.27 7.65 3.31
N PHE A 58 9.27 8.68 2.46
CA PHE A 58 10.19 9.81 2.56
C PHE A 58 9.98 10.58 3.87
N LEU A 59 8.72 10.93 4.19
CA LEU A 59 8.37 11.60 5.45
C LEU A 59 8.78 10.76 6.66
N TYR A 60 8.45 9.47 6.67
CA TYR A 60 8.85 8.55 7.74
C TYR A 60 10.37 8.52 7.91
N SER A 61 11.11 8.47 6.80
CA SER A 61 12.57 8.47 6.84
C SER A 61 13.18 9.80 7.28
N LEU A 62 12.45 10.91 7.21
CA LEU A 62 12.88 12.19 7.77
C LEU A 62 12.78 12.17 9.31
N PHE A 63 11.72 11.57 9.85
CA PHE A 63 11.50 11.43 11.29
C PHE A 63 12.40 10.36 11.93
N ASP A 64 12.56 9.20 11.29
CA ASP A 64 13.39 8.09 11.78
C ASP A 64 14.67 7.97 10.94
N GLN A 65 15.76 8.56 11.46
CA GLN A 65 17.09 8.54 10.83
C GLN A 65 17.90 7.28 11.17
N SER A 66 17.29 6.27 11.79
CA SER A 66 18.01 5.03 12.08
C SER A 66 18.36 4.26 10.80
N LYS A 67 19.42 3.44 10.89
CA LYS A 67 19.84 2.57 9.77
C LYS A 67 18.67 1.68 9.36
N ASN A 68 18.37 1.64 8.06
CA ASN A 68 17.30 0.81 7.48
C ASN A 68 15.88 1.13 8.00
N ALA A 69 15.63 2.36 8.45
CA ALA A 69 14.30 2.77 8.92
C ALA A 69 13.21 2.60 7.84
N ALA A 70 13.48 3.08 6.62
CA ALA A 70 12.55 2.95 5.49
C ALA A 70 12.28 1.46 5.16
N LEU A 71 13.33 0.64 5.07
CA LEU A 71 13.19 -0.80 4.83
C LEU A 71 12.35 -1.49 5.90
N THR A 72 12.62 -1.19 7.17
CA THR A 72 11.88 -1.78 8.30
C THR A 72 10.40 -1.37 8.26
N PHE A 73 10.13 -0.11 7.91
CA PHE A 73 8.78 0.39 7.70
C PHE A 73 8.05 -0.34 6.56
N GLY A 74 8.69 -0.48 5.40
CA GLY A 74 8.11 -1.20 4.26
C GLY A 74 7.81 -2.67 4.57
N LEU A 75 8.71 -3.35 5.27
CA LEU A 75 8.58 -4.78 5.57
C LEU A 75 7.48 -5.03 6.61
N ILE A 76 7.48 -4.30 7.72
CA ILE A 76 6.46 -4.44 8.76
C ILE A 76 5.11 -3.91 8.28
N GLY A 77 5.10 -2.78 7.58
CA GLY A 77 3.89 -2.22 6.97
C GLY A 77 3.23 -3.21 6.02
N THR A 78 4.04 -3.87 5.16
CA THR A 78 3.56 -4.94 4.28
C THR A 78 2.97 -6.11 5.05
N ILE A 79 3.65 -6.61 6.10
CA ILE A 79 3.14 -7.74 6.90
C ILE A 79 1.78 -7.39 7.52
N VAL A 80 1.70 -6.22 8.17
CA VAL A 80 0.47 -5.77 8.84
C VAL A 80 -0.65 -5.55 7.83
N GLY A 81 -0.36 -4.85 6.74
CA GLY A 81 -1.32 -4.57 5.67
C GLY A 81 -1.85 -5.86 5.04
N LEU A 82 -0.97 -6.78 4.62
CA LEU A 82 -1.40 -8.06 4.02
C LEU A 82 -2.23 -8.90 4.99
N THR A 83 -1.92 -8.86 6.29
CA THR A 83 -2.70 -9.57 7.31
C THR A 83 -4.13 -9.04 7.36
N PHE A 84 -4.30 -7.71 7.34
CA PHE A 84 -5.62 -7.10 7.36
C PHE A 84 -6.34 -7.20 6.01
N ASP A 85 -5.63 -7.12 4.89
CA ASP A 85 -6.22 -7.33 3.57
C ASP A 85 -6.69 -8.78 3.39
N ALA A 86 -5.96 -9.76 3.92
CA ALA A 86 -6.42 -11.14 3.94
C ALA A 86 -7.74 -11.27 4.72
N PHE A 87 -7.85 -10.60 5.88
CA PHE A 87 -9.09 -10.54 6.64
C PHE A 87 -10.21 -9.83 5.86
N SER A 88 -9.91 -8.71 5.20
CA SER A 88 -10.88 -7.96 4.37
C SER A 88 -11.38 -8.77 3.20
N LEU A 89 -10.50 -9.48 2.50
CA LEU A 89 -10.85 -10.34 1.37
C LEU A 89 -11.68 -11.55 1.82
N ALA A 90 -11.31 -12.17 2.94
CA ALA A 90 -12.09 -13.26 3.52
C ALA A 90 -13.52 -12.83 3.91
N ASN A 91 -13.69 -11.55 4.27
CA ASN A 91 -14.97 -10.97 4.68
C ASN A 91 -15.46 -9.88 3.70
N HIS A 92 -15.12 -10.02 2.40
CA HIS A 92 -15.31 -8.93 1.44
C HIS A 92 -16.75 -8.47 1.28
N HIS A 93 -17.75 -9.34 1.46
CA HIS A 93 -19.16 -8.94 1.45
C HIS A 93 -19.52 -7.95 2.58
N TYR A 94 -18.82 -8.00 3.71
CA TYR A 94 -19.03 -7.09 4.83
C TYR A 94 -18.16 -5.83 4.71
N VAL A 95 -16.92 -5.98 4.24
CA VAL A 95 -15.97 -4.86 4.13
C VAL A 95 -16.24 -4.02 2.88
N PHE A 96 -16.56 -4.66 1.76
CA PHE A 96 -16.80 -4.02 0.46
C PHE A 96 -18.21 -4.35 -0.08
N PRO A 97 -19.28 -3.96 0.62
CA PRO A 97 -20.65 -4.40 0.27
C PRO A 97 -21.13 -3.95 -1.11
N HIS A 98 -20.51 -2.90 -1.67
CA HIS A 98 -20.87 -2.33 -2.98
C HIS A 98 -19.99 -2.84 -4.13
N LEU A 99 -19.00 -3.69 -3.86
CA LEU A 99 -18.12 -4.24 -4.90
C LEU A 99 -18.62 -5.62 -5.34
N SER A 100 -18.81 -5.79 -6.64
CA SER A 100 -19.04 -7.11 -7.23
C SER A 100 -17.76 -7.95 -7.19
N ASP A 101 -17.89 -9.27 -7.23
CA ASP A 101 -16.75 -10.21 -7.21
C ASP A 101 -15.70 -9.89 -8.28
N SER A 102 -16.15 -9.44 -9.46
CA SER A 102 -15.26 -9.00 -10.54
C SER A 102 -14.43 -7.77 -10.15
N LYS A 103 -15.00 -6.81 -9.42
CA LYS A 103 -14.27 -5.65 -8.88
C LYS A 103 -13.37 -6.04 -7.71
N ILE A 104 -13.72 -7.07 -6.93
CA ILE A 104 -12.82 -7.64 -5.91
C ILE A 104 -11.57 -8.25 -6.55
N ILE A 105 -11.69 -8.90 -7.71
CA ILE A 105 -10.52 -9.35 -8.48
C ILE A 105 -9.67 -8.16 -8.91
N ALA A 106 -10.29 -7.09 -9.43
CA ALA A 106 -9.56 -5.87 -9.82
C ALA A 106 -8.83 -5.22 -8.63
N PHE A 107 -9.47 -5.17 -7.46
CA PHE A 107 -8.85 -4.72 -6.21
C PHE A 107 -7.65 -5.59 -5.84
N THR A 108 -7.77 -6.91 -5.93
CA THR A 108 -6.69 -7.87 -5.60
C THR A 108 -5.49 -7.71 -6.55
N VAL A 109 -5.74 -7.44 -7.83
CA VAL A 109 -4.69 -7.13 -8.81
C VAL A 109 -3.96 -5.84 -8.41
N TRP A 110 -4.69 -4.75 -8.15
CA TRP A 110 -4.10 -3.50 -7.68
C TRP A 110 -3.30 -3.71 -6.38
N MET A 111 -3.87 -4.43 -5.41
CA MET A 111 -3.26 -4.72 -4.12
C MET A 111 -1.90 -5.42 -4.28
N SER A 112 -1.79 -6.36 -5.21
CA SER A 112 -0.53 -7.06 -5.51
C SER A 112 0.57 -6.08 -5.97
N PHE A 113 0.22 -5.13 -6.85
CA PHE A 113 1.16 -4.08 -7.26
C PHE A 113 1.44 -3.09 -6.14
N ALA A 114 0.44 -2.73 -5.33
CA ALA A 114 0.60 -1.82 -4.21
C ALA A 114 1.62 -2.36 -3.20
N TYR A 115 1.57 -3.64 -2.82
CA TYR A 115 2.57 -4.23 -1.92
C TYR A 115 3.94 -4.40 -2.56
N ALA A 116 4.02 -4.71 -3.86
CA ALA A 116 5.31 -4.70 -4.54
C ALA A 116 5.97 -3.31 -4.46
N LEU A 117 5.20 -2.24 -4.69
CA LEU A 117 5.66 -0.86 -4.52
C LEU A 117 6.01 -0.55 -3.06
N TYR A 118 5.22 -1.03 -2.10
CA TYR A 118 5.44 -0.82 -0.67
C TYR A 118 6.73 -1.49 -0.16
N LEU A 119 7.25 -2.49 -0.88
CA LEU A 119 8.57 -3.08 -0.60
C LEU A 119 9.69 -2.40 -1.40
N ILE A 120 9.47 -2.13 -2.69
CA ILE A 120 10.49 -1.58 -3.60
C ILE A 120 10.83 -0.13 -3.23
N ILE A 121 9.84 0.72 -3.01
CA ILE A 121 10.06 2.16 -2.76
C ILE A 121 10.96 2.37 -1.52
N PRO A 122 10.67 1.75 -0.36
CA PRO A 122 11.54 1.91 0.80
C PRO A 122 12.93 1.30 0.62
N ALA A 123 13.06 0.23 -0.17
CA ALA A 123 14.36 -0.34 -0.50
C ALA A 123 15.21 0.62 -1.34
N VAL A 124 14.64 1.20 -2.38
CA VAL A 124 15.32 2.20 -3.23
C VAL A 124 15.73 3.42 -2.42
N LEU A 125 14.81 3.99 -1.63
CA LEU A 125 15.10 5.15 -0.77
C LEU A 125 16.21 4.87 0.25
N ASN A 126 16.23 3.67 0.81
CA ASN A 126 17.26 3.29 1.77
C ASN A 126 18.64 3.17 1.11
N GLU A 127 18.73 2.57 -0.08
CA GLU A 127 19.99 2.49 -0.82
C GLU A 127 20.48 3.88 -1.29
N TRP A 128 19.56 4.77 -1.69
CA TRP A 128 19.90 6.15 -2.01
C TRP A 128 20.47 6.90 -0.82
N LYS A 129 19.86 6.77 0.37
CA LYS A 129 20.39 7.37 1.61
C LYS A 129 21.77 6.83 1.97
N LYS A 130 22.01 5.52 1.82
CA LYS A 130 23.34 4.93 2.06
C LYS A 130 24.40 5.52 1.13
N LYS A 131 24.09 5.65 -0.16
CA LYS A 131 25.02 6.25 -1.15
C LYS A 131 25.29 7.72 -0.83
N ALA A 132 24.26 8.50 -0.50
CA ALA A 132 24.41 9.91 -0.15
C ALA A 132 25.25 10.15 1.12
N ALA A 133 25.25 9.22 2.07
CA ALA A 133 26.06 9.31 3.29
C ALA A 133 27.54 8.91 3.10
N LEU A 134 27.91 8.38 1.92
CA LEU A 134 29.28 7.97 1.58
C LEU A 134 30.03 9.02 0.73
N ILE A 135 29.34 10.09 0.32
CA ILE A 135 29.89 11.24 -0.45
C ILE A 135 30.05 12.40 0.53
#